data_AF-A0A1C7ELX0-F1
#
_entry.id   AF-A0A1C7ELX0-F1
#
_cell.length_a   1.000
_cell.length_b   1.000
_cell.length_c   1.000
_cell.angle_alpha   90.00
_cell.angle_beta   90.00
_cell.angle_gamma   90.00
#
_symmetry.space_group_name_H-M   'P 1'
#
loop_
_entity.id
_entity.type
_entity.pdbx_description
1 polymer ?
#
loop_
_entity_poly.entity_id
_entity_poly.type
_entity_poly.pdbx_seq_one_letter_code
_entity_poly.pdbx_strand_id
1 'polypeptide(L)'
;MSSEKAAAPLKKYVWSLVVLNFLDGLLTYIGLSTGAINEGNPLLASLSPFALLATKLFLSLCLFGFLFTPFIKIQSRIWRVTLVMVNILYSVTLLLHLYWLVILVAITY
;
A
#
# COMPACT_ATOMS: atom_id res chain seq x y z
N MET A 1 -31.16 9.65 20.78
CA MET A 1 -30.89 8.92 19.52
C MET A 1 -29.42 9.10 19.18
N SER A 2 -28.54 8.26 19.76
CA SER A 2 -27.10 8.34 19.46
C SER A 2 -26.91 7.80 18.06
N SER A 3 -26.57 8.68 17.11
CA SER A 3 -26.17 8.28 15.76
C SER A 3 -24.82 7.58 15.86
N GLU A 4 -24.86 6.30 16.17
CA GLU A 4 -23.73 5.40 15.97
C GLU A 4 -23.48 5.43 14.46
N LYS A 5 -22.55 6.28 14.03
CA LYS A 5 -22.07 6.35 12.66
C LYS A 5 -21.51 4.96 12.34
N ALA A 6 -22.37 4.06 11.86
CA ALA A 6 -22.00 2.73 11.44
C ALA A 6 -20.85 2.90 10.45
N ALA A 7 -19.62 2.65 10.90
CA ALA A 7 -18.44 2.83 10.09
C ALA A 7 -18.64 1.94 8.86
N ALA A 8 -18.65 2.55 7.67
CA ALA A 8 -18.91 1.82 6.45
C ALA A 8 -17.94 0.62 6.38
N PRO A 9 -18.45 -0.61 6.19
CA PRO A 9 -17.69 -1.82 6.47
C PRO A 9 -16.42 -1.96 5.64
N LEU A 10 -16.38 -1.30 4.46
CA LEU A 10 -15.23 -1.31 3.56
C LEU A 10 -14.22 -0.18 3.81
N LYS A 11 -14.63 0.88 4.53
CA LYS A 11 -13.81 2.08 4.73
C LYS A 11 -12.47 1.79 5.38
N LYS A 12 -12.47 0.94 6.40
CA LYS A 12 -11.24 0.54 7.10
C LYS A 12 -10.25 -0.17 6.20
N TYR A 13 -10.71 -1.04 5.29
CA TYR A 13 -9.84 -1.80 4.41
C TYR A 13 -9.25 -0.93 3.30
N VAL A 14 -10.07 -0.05 2.71
CA VAL A 14 -9.56 0.91 1.72
C VAL A 14 -8.57 1.87 2.38
N TRP A 15 -8.88 2.35 3.58
CA TRP A 15 -7.98 3.27 4.28
C TRP A 15 -6.64 2.61 4.62
N SER A 16 -6.69 1.36 5.11
CA SER A 16 -5.49 0.55 5.33
C SER A 16 -4.66 0.38 4.05
N LEU A 17 -5.29 0.13 2.89
CA LEU A 17 -4.57 0.02 1.61
C LEU A 17 -3.86 1.32 1.21
N VAL A 18 -4.47 2.48 1.44
CA VAL A 18 -3.82 3.76 1.13
C VAL A 18 -2.54 3.91 1.96
N VAL A 19 -2.62 3.62 3.27
CA VAL A 19 -1.47 3.73 4.17
C VAL A 19 -0.41 2.70 3.81
N LEU A 20 -0.79 1.44 3.59
CA LEU A 20 0.14 0.37 3.22
C LEU A 20 0.85 0.69 1.91
N ASN A 21 0.12 1.11 0.87
CA ASN A 21 0.70 1.44 -0.44
C ASN A 21 1.59 2.70 -0.39
N PHE A 22 1.25 3.68 0.46
CA PHE A 22 2.10 4.85 0.70
C PHE A 22 3.43 4.46 1.35
N LEU A 23 3.37 3.66 2.43
CA LEU A 23 4.57 3.20 3.14
C LEU A 23 5.43 2.29 2.26
N ASP A 24 4.80 1.37 1.53
CA ASP A 24 5.47 0.50 0.57
C ASP A 24 6.24 1.32 -0.48
N GLY A 25 5.61 2.36 -1.05
CA GLY A 25 6.31 3.23 -2.01
C GLY A 25 7.47 4.01 -1.42
N LEU A 26 7.34 4.49 -0.19
CA LEU A 26 8.44 5.17 0.51
C LEU A 26 9.61 4.22 0.78
N LEU A 27 9.34 3.00 1.25
CA LEU A 27 10.37 2.00 1.50
C LEU A 27 11.04 1.52 0.21
N THR A 28 10.28 1.28 -0.87
CA THR A 28 10.85 0.95 -2.18
C THR A 28 11.75 2.08 -2.69
N TYR A 29 11.33 3.34 -2.57
CA TYR A 29 12.15 4.49 -2.97
C TYR A 29 13.46 4.55 -2.19
N ILE A 30 13.41 4.41 -0.87
CA ILE A 30 14.60 4.40 -0.02
C ILE A 30 15.50 3.21 -0.38
N GLY A 31 14.93 2.02 -0.52
CA GLY A 31 15.67 0.80 -0.87
C GLY A 31 16.37 0.87 -2.23
N LEU A 32 15.69 1.41 -3.25
CA LEU A 32 16.29 1.62 -4.57
C LEU A 32 17.32 2.75 -4.56
N SER A 33 17.06 3.85 -3.85
CA SER A 33 17.97 5.00 -3.82
C SER A 33 19.27 4.72 -3.05
N THR A 34 19.20 3.80 -2.08
CA THR A 34 20.37 3.31 -1.33
C THR A 34 21.04 2.10 -2.01
N GLY A 35 20.44 1.56 -3.08
CA GLY A 35 20.90 0.33 -3.75
C GLY A 35 20.68 -0.95 -2.93
N ALA A 36 19.96 -0.88 -1.81
CA ALA A 36 19.69 -2.00 -0.92
C ALA A 36 18.67 -3.00 -1.49
N ILE A 37 17.82 -2.56 -2.42
CA ILE A 37 16.80 -3.38 -3.08
C ILE A 37 16.91 -3.15 -4.58
N ASN A 38 16.75 -4.21 -5.38
CA ASN A 38 16.61 -4.12 -6.83
C ASN A 38 15.15 -4.42 -7.23
N GLU A 39 14.64 -3.71 -8.24
CA GLU A 39 13.27 -3.88 -8.70
C GLU A 39 13.14 -5.19 -9.50
N GLY A 40 12.45 -6.18 -8.91
CA GLY A 40 12.27 -7.49 -9.53
C GLY A 40 11.19 -7.52 -10.61
N ASN A 41 10.32 -6.51 -10.66
CA ASN A 41 9.25 -6.44 -11.66
C ASN A 41 9.80 -5.85 -12.97
N PRO A 42 9.89 -6.61 -14.07
CA PRO A 42 10.49 -6.14 -15.33
C PRO A 42 9.74 -4.95 -15.96
N LEU A 43 8.44 -4.80 -15.66
CA LEU A 43 7.65 -3.64 -16.13
C LEU A 43 8.01 -2.35 -15.39
N LEU A 44 8.42 -2.48 -14.13
CA LEU A 44 8.76 -1.36 -13.24
C LEU A 44 10.26 -1.09 -13.20
N ALA A 45 11.09 -2.08 -13.53
CA ALA A 45 12.55 -2.00 -13.47
C ALA A 45 13.14 -0.94 -14.41
N SER A 46 12.42 -0.53 -15.45
CA SER A 46 12.82 0.55 -16.36
C SER A 46 12.52 1.96 -15.83
N LEU A 47 11.75 2.06 -14.74
CA LEU A 47 11.38 3.33 -14.15
C LEU A 47 12.45 3.80 -13.14
N SER A 48 12.67 5.12 -13.09
CA SER A 48 13.52 5.68 -12.04
C SER A 48 12.88 5.49 -10.66
N PRO A 49 13.67 5.45 -9.57
CA PRO A 49 13.12 5.32 -8.21
C PRO A 49 12.06 6.40 -7.90
N PHE A 50 12.26 7.61 -8.40
CA PHE A 50 11.30 8.70 -8.25
C PHE A 50 10.00 8.46 -9.04
N ALA A 51 10.09 7.94 -10.27
CA ALA A 51 8.90 7.58 -11.05
C ALA A 51 8.10 6.47 -10.36
N LEU A 52 8.75 5.47 -9.77
CA LEU A 52 8.10 4.42 -8.99
C LEU A 52 7.38 4.97 -7.77
N LEU A 53 8.02 5.88 -7.02
CA LEU A 53 7.40 6.59 -5.92
C LEU A 53 6.16 7.36 -6.39
N ALA A 54 6.30 8.14 -7.47
CA ALA A 54 5.19 8.94 -8.01
C ALA A 54 4.00 8.07 -8.42
N THR A 55 4.24 6.92 -9.08
CA THR A 55 3.18 5.96 -9.44
C THR A 55 2.48 5.41 -8.20
N LYS A 56 3.24 5.02 -7.16
CA LYS A 56 2.64 4.51 -5.91
C LYS A 56 1.88 5.60 -5.15
N LEU A 57 2.39 6.83 -5.10
CA LEU A 57 1.67 7.97 -4.50
C LEU A 57 0.38 8.29 -5.25
N PHE A 58 0.41 8.25 -6.59
CA PHE A 58 -0.78 8.41 -7.42
C PHE A 58 -1.82 7.32 -7.13
N LEU A 59 -1.39 6.06 -7.02
CA LEU A 59 -2.27 4.96 -6.65
C LEU A 59 -2.89 5.16 -5.26
N SER A 60 -2.10 5.62 -4.27
CA SER A 60 -2.61 5.98 -2.94
C SER A 60 -3.64 7.10 -3.01
N LEU A 61 -3.44 8.10 -3.87
CA LEU A 61 -4.41 9.18 -4.08
C LEU A 61 -5.71 8.66 -4.72
N CYS A 62 -5.63 7.76 -5.69
CA CYS A 62 -6.80 7.11 -6.28
C CYS A 62 -7.57 6.27 -5.24
N LEU A 63 -6.86 5.48 -4.43
CA LEU A 63 -7.44 4.70 -3.35
C LEU A 63 -8.08 5.59 -2.28
N PHE A 64 -7.47 6.73 -1.98
CA PHE A 64 -8.04 7.74 -1.09
C PHE A 64 -9.31 8.35 -1.70
N GLY A 65 -9.31 8.64 -3.00
CA GLY A 65 -10.49 9.08 -3.74
C GLY A 65 -11.68 8.13 -3.62
N PHE A 66 -11.43 6.81 -3.66
CA PHE A 66 -12.49 5.80 -3.47
C PHE A 66 -13.22 5.92 -2.13
N LEU A 67 -12.59 6.47 -1.08
CA LEU A 67 -13.24 6.69 0.22
C LEU A 67 -14.44 7.64 0.16
N PHE A 68 -14.47 8.53 -0.84
CA PHE A 68 -15.54 9.53 -1.03
C PHE A 68 -16.62 9.05 -2.01
N THR A 69 -16.43 7.89 -2.64
CA THR A 69 -17.39 7.33 -3.59
C THR A 69 -18.46 6.47 -2.89
N PRO A 70 -19.65 6.29 -3.49
CA PRO A 70 -20.68 5.41 -2.93
C PRO A 70 -20.24 3.94 -2.82
N PHE A 71 -19.15 3.56 -3.50
CA PHE A 71 -18.54 2.23 -3.44
C PHE A 71 -18.23 1.77 -2.00
N ILE A 72 -17.85 2.71 -1.12
CA ILE A 72 -17.52 2.41 0.29
C ILE A 72 -18.70 1.82 1.07
N LYS A 73 -19.93 2.08 0.61
CA LYS A 73 -21.19 1.63 1.24
C LYS A 73 -21.63 0.24 0.74
N ILE A 74 -20.94 -0.32 -0.25
CA ILE A 74 -21.27 -1.66 -0.78
C ILE A 74 -21.06 -2.69 0.34
N GLN A 75 -22.07 -3.52 0.57
CA GLN A 75 -22.04 -4.57 1.59
C GLN A 75 -21.75 -5.98 1.02
N SER A 76 -21.32 -6.06 -0.24
CA SER A 76 -21.01 -7.34 -0.89
C SER A 76 -19.88 -8.09 -0.17
N ARG A 77 -20.13 -9.37 0.09
CA ARG A 77 -19.16 -10.28 0.72
C ARG A 77 -17.91 -10.46 -0.15
N ILE A 78 -18.08 -10.50 -1.48
CA ILE A 78 -16.97 -10.65 -2.44
C ILE A 78 -16.00 -9.48 -2.29
N TRP A 79 -16.50 -8.25 -2.34
CA TRP A 79 -15.66 -7.05 -2.19
C TRP A 79 -14.95 -6.99 -0.84
N ARG A 80 -15.63 -7.41 0.24
CA ARG A 80 -15.01 -7.49 1.56
C ARG A 80 -13.84 -8.50 1.56
N VAL A 81 -14.06 -9.71 1.05
CA VAL A 81 -13.02 -10.75 0.99
C VAL A 81 -11.85 -10.29 0.12
N THR A 82 -12.12 -9.74 -1.06
CA THR A 82 -11.08 -9.20 -1.95
C THR A 82 -10.24 -8.14 -1.25
N LEU A 83 -10.86 -7.14 -0.60
CA LEU A 83 -10.13 -6.10 0.09
C LEU A 83 -9.33 -6.62 1.29
N VAL A 84 -9.82 -7.64 2.01
CA VAL A 84 -9.06 -8.31 3.06
C VAL A 84 -7.83 -9.02 2.48
N MET A 85 -8.00 -9.80 1.40
CA MET A 85 -6.89 -10.50 0.77
C MET A 85 -5.82 -9.53 0.24
N VAL A 86 -6.23 -8.43 -0.39
CA VAL A 86 -5.30 -7.41 -0.87
C VAL A 86 -4.58 -6.74 0.31
N ASN A 87 -5.26 -6.46 1.44
CA ASN A 87 -4.61 -5.92 2.63
C ASN A 87 -3.57 -6.89 3.22
N ILE A 88 -3.89 -8.18 3.28
CA ILE A 88 -2.95 -9.21 3.75
C ILE A 88 -1.72 -9.22 2.85
N LEU A 89 -1.91 -9.24 1.52
CA LEU A 89 -0.81 -9.23 0.56
C LEU A 89 0.08 -7.98 0.73
N TYR A 90 -0.53 -6.80 0.83
CA TYR A 90 0.20 -5.54 1.05
C TYR A 90 0.91 -5.49 2.40
N SER A 91 0.35 -6.14 3.43
CA SER A 91 1.01 -6.23 4.74
C SER A 91 2.23 -7.14 4.66
N VAL A 92 2.14 -8.27 3.95
CA VAL A 92 3.28 -9.18 3.73
C VAL A 92 4.39 -8.50 2.92
N THR A 93 4.05 -7.77 1.85
CA THR A 93 5.07 -7.02 1.07
C THR A 93 5.73 -5.92 1.91
N LEU A 94 4.98 -5.24 2.78
CA LEU A 94 5.54 -4.26 3.70
C LEU A 94 6.51 -4.92 4.70
N LEU A 95 6.14 -6.06 5.28
CA LEU A 95 7.01 -6.82 6.18
C LEU A 95 8.28 -7.29 5.47
N LEU A 96 8.20 -7.69 4.20
CA LEU A 96 9.37 -8.05 3.40
C LEU A 96 10.29 -6.85 3.18
N HIS A 97 9.73 -5.66 2.87
CA HIS A 97 10.51 -4.44 2.76
C HIS A 97 11.19 -4.07 4.08
N LEU A 98 10.50 -4.18 5.21
CA LEU A 98 11.09 -3.95 6.52
C LEU A 98 12.20 -4.97 6.82
N TYR A 99 11.98 -6.25 6.51
CA TYR A 99 12.99 -7.29 6.66
C TYR A 99 14.26 -6.94 5.85
N TRP A 100 14.14 -6.60 4.57
CA TRP A 100 15.29 -6.22 3.76
C TRP A 100 15.94 -4.91 4.22
N LEU A 101 15.18 -3.84 4.44
CA LEU A 101 15.77 -2.56 4.86
C LEU A 101 16.43 -2.65 6.24
N VAL A 102 15.77 -3.26 7.24
CA VAL A 102 16.32 -3.34 8.59
C VAL A 102 17.52 -4.29 8.63
N ILE A 103 17.45 -5.45 7.97
CA ILE A 103 18.54 -6.43 8.05
C ILE A 103 19.68 -6.09 7.09
N LEU A 104 19.43 -5.74 5.83
CA LEU A 104 20.53 -5.42 4.91
C LEU A 104 21.14 -4.04 5.18
N VAL A 105 20.35 -3.01 5.49
CA VAL A 105 20.92 -1.66 5.63
C VAL A 105 21.45 -1.43 7.04
N ALA A 106 20.77 -1.88 8.10
CA ALA A 106 21.22 -1.59 9.47
C ALA A 106 22.32 -2.52 10.00
N ILE A 107 22.61 -3.65 9.32
CA ILE A 107 23.70 -4.56 9.71
C ILE A 107 24.98 -4.28 8.89
N THR A 108 24.84 -3.66 7.71
CA THR A 108 25.98 -3.42 6.78
C THR A 108 26.64 -2.05 6.98
N TYR A 109 26.05 -1.15 7.77
CA TYR A 109 26.62 0.12 8.23
C TYR A 109 26.79 0.13 9.75
#